data_AF-A0A8T3PXF7-F1
#
_entry.id   AF-A0A8T3PXF7-F1
#
_cell.length_a   1.000
_cell.length_b   1.000
_cell.length_c   1.000
_cell.angle_alpha   90.00
_cell.angle_beta   90.00
_cell.angle_gamma   90.00
#
_symmetry.space_group_name_H-M   'P 1'
#
loop_
_entity.id
_entity.type
_entity.pdbx_description
1 polymer ?
#
loop_
_entity_poly.entity_id
_entity_poly.type
_entity_poly.pdbx_seq_one_letter_code
_entity_poly.pdbx_strand_id
1 'polypeptide(L)' 'LRALAPLDPRFIFTRVEDPGAHAPSDLADAWHRVGGRGGETAPTPEEALRLAQADPVVVAGSLYLVGAVRGMIVPDAEEG' A
#
# COMPACT_ATOMS: atom_id res chain seq x y z
N LEU A 1 6.88 -12.08 7.25
CA LEU A 1 7.80 -11.44 6.26
C LEU A 1 8.80 -12.42 5.61
N ARG A 2 9.36 -13.43 6.31
CA ARG A 2 10.28 -14.43 5.70
C ARG A 2 9.73 -15.16 4.46
N ALA A 3 8.42 -15.39 4.38
CA ALA A 3 7.78 -16.06 3.24
C ALA A 3 7.81 -15.25 1.92
N LEU A 4 8.03 -13.93 1.99
CA LEU A 4 8.12 -13.05 0.83
C LEU A 4 9.57 -12.69 0.46
N ALA A 5 10.54 -13.08 1.29
CA ALA A 5 11.96 -12.76 1.09
C ALA A 5 12.55 -13.24 -0.25
N PRO A 6 12.14 -14.39 -0.84
CA PRO A 6 12.65 -14.81 -2.14
C PRO A 6 12.13 -13.98 -3.33
N LEU A 7 11.10 -13.15 -3.13
CA LEU A 7 10.38 -12.49 -4.23
C LEU A 7 10.94 -11.09 -4.55
N ASP A 8 11.94 -10.62 -3.82
CA ASP A 8 12.46 -9.24 -3.88
C ASP A 8 11.32 -8.19 -3.99
N PRO A 9 10.40 -8.15 -3.01
CA PRO A 9 9.17 -7.38 -3.13
C PRO A 9 9.46 -5.88 -3.23
N ARG A 10 8.80 -5.23 -4.18
CA ARG A 10 8.82 -3.78 -4.32
C ARG A 10 7.81 -3.15 -3.37
N PHE A 11 8.29 -2.32 -2.45
CA PHE A 11 7.45 -1.64 -1.46
C PHE A 11 7.00 -0.28 -1.99
N ILE A 12 5.69 -0.02 -1.93
CA ILE A 12 5.10 1.28 -2.23
C ILE A 12 4.32 1.71 -0.98
N PHE A 13 4.77 2.78 -0.32
CA PHE A 13 4.10 3.36 0.82
C PHE A 13 3.09 4.39 0.37
N THR A 14 1.91 4.37 0.97
CA THR A 14 0.81 5.27 0.62
C THR A 14 -0.01 5.62 1.86
N ARG A 15 -1.00 6.50 1.70
CA ARG A 15 -1.83 7.02 2.77
C ARG A 15 -3.28 7.06 2.35
N VAL A 16 -4.18 6.67 3.25
CA VAL A 16 -5.62 6.88 3.14
C VAL A 16 -6.02 8.23 3.72
N GLU A 17 -7.17 8.77 3.32
CA GLU A 17 -7.72 9.99 3.91
C GLU A 17 -8.28 9.70 5.31
N ASP A 18 -7.38 9.54 6.28
CA ASP A 18 -7.69 9.38 7.70
C ASP A 18 -6.75 10.29 8.52
N PRO A 19 -7.26 11.02 9.53
CA PRO A 19 -6.42 11.91 10.35
C PRO A 19 -5.29 11.22 11.11
N GLY A 20 -5.43 9.92 11.41
CA GLY A 20 -4.41 9.11 12.07
C GLY A 20 -3.41 8.45 11.10
N ALA A 21 -3.57 8.61 9.80
CA ALA A 21 -2.71 7.98 8.82
C ALA A 21 -1.35 8.69 8.70
N HIS A 22 -0.27 7.94 8.88
CA HIS A 22 1.10 8.43 8.70
C HIS A 22 1.34 8.90 7.27
N ALA A 23 2.24 9.89 7.10
CA ALA A 23 2.69 10.29 5.78
C ALA A 23 3.46 9.12 5.11
N PRO A 24 3.33 8.95 3.78
CA PRO A 24 4.08 7.90 3.06
C PRO A 24 5.59 7.97 3.27
N SER A 25 6.15 9.19 3.37
CA SER A 25 7.56 9.43 3.67
C SER A 25 7.97 8.90 5.04
N ASP A 26 7.13 9.09 6.06
CA ASP A 26 7.43 8.66 7.42
C ASP A 26 7.49 7.13 7.51
N LEU A 27 6.63 6.44 6.73
CA LEU A 27 6.62 4.98 6.61
C LEU A 27 7.86 4.47 5.87
N ALA A 28 8.26 5.13 4.79
CA ALA A 28 9.49 4.81 4.06
C ALA A 28 10.73 4.98 4.94
N ASP A 29 10.81 6.08 5.69
CA ASP A 29 11.89 6.32 6.65
C ASP A 29 11.91 5.25 7.76
N ALA A 30 10.74 4.88 8.29
CA ALA A 30 10.64 3.80 9.27
C ALA A 30 11.11 2.46 8.72
N TRP A 31 10.76 2.13 7.46
CA TRP A 31 11.22 0.94 6.77
C TRP A 31 12.75 0.90 6.64
N HIS A 32 13.36 2.01 6.23
CA HIS A 32 14.81 2.13 6.14
C HIS A 32 15.50 1.99 7.50
N ARG A 33 14.93 2.57 8.56
CA ARG A 33 15.48 2.45 9.92
C ARG A 33 15.52 1.00 10.42
N VAL A 34 14.63 0.13 9.97
CA VAL A 34 14.64 -1.30 10.33
C VAL A 34 15.45 -2.17 9.37
N GLY A 35 16.24 -1.56 8.48
CA GLY A 35 17.11 -2.26 7.53
C GLY A 35 16.44 -2.62 6.21
N GLY A 36 15.25 -2.08 5.95
CA GLY A 36 14.54 -2.20 4.69
C GLY A 36 15.29 -1.56 3.52
N ARG A 37 15.24 -2.22 2.36
CA ARG A 37 15.79 -1.71 1.09
C ARG A 37 14.64 -1.32 0.15
N GLY A 38 14.90 -0.34 -0.72
CA GLY A 38 13.87 0.23 -1.58
C GLY A 38 12.74 0.89 -0.79
N GLY A 39 11.67 1.26 -1.49
CA GLY A 39 10.54 1.98 -0.90
C GLY A 39 10.21 3.21 -1.73
N GLU A 40 9.21 3.06 -2.59
CA GLU A 40 8.61 4.20 -3.30
C GLU A 40 7.47 4.78 -2.45
N THR A 41 7.13 6.04 -2.68
CA THR A 41 5.99 6.68 -2.02
C THR A 41 4.97 7.14 -3.05
N ALA A 42 3.69 6.94 -2.74
CA ALA A 42 2.57 7.48 -3.48
C ALA A 42 1.67 8.28 -2.52
N PRO A 43 1.11 9.43 -2.96
CA PRO A 43 0.24 10.26 -2.11
C PRO A 43 -1.11 9.61 -1.80
N THR A 44 -1.61 8.73 -2.68
CA THR A 44 -2.92 8.07 -2.56
C THR A 44 -2.85 6.58 -2.91
N PRO A 45 -3.82 5.74 -2.47
CA PRO A 45 -3.80 4.32 -2.80
C PRO A 45 -4.00 4.05 -4.29
N GLU A 46 -4.76 4.91 -4.99
CA GLU A 46 -4.95 4.84 -6.44
C GLU A 46 -3.62 5.02 -7.18
N GLU A 47 -2.83 6.02 -6.79
CA GLU A 47 -1.53 6.26 -7.38
C GLU A 47 -0.55 5.12 -7.07
N ALA A 48 -0.62 4.54 -5.86
CA ALA A 48 0.18 3.37 -5.50
C ALA A 48 -0.12 2.15 -6.39
N LEU A 49 -1.41 1.90 -6.67
CA LEU A 49 -1.83 0.82 -7.57
C LEU A 49 -1.36 1.06 -9.00
N ARG A 50 -1.39 2.31 -9.48
CA ARG A 50 -0.87 2.67 -10.80
C ARG A 50 0.64 2.40 -10.90
N LEU A 51 1.41 2.70 -9.85
CA LEU A 51 2.84 2.42 -9.79
C LEU A 51 3.16 0.92 -9.71
N ALA A 52 2.26 0.10 -9.17
CA ALA A 52 2.42 -1.35 -9.03
C ALA A 52 2.32 -2.13 -10.36
N GLN A 53 1.82 -1.52 -11.45
CA GLN A 53 1.94 -2.00 -12.85
C GLN A 53 1.60 -3.49 -13.10
N ALA A 54 0.39 -3.95 -12.74
CA ALA A 54 -0.14 -5.30 -13.03
C ALA A 54 0.62 -6.50 -12.42
N ASP A 55 1.62 -6.27 -11.58
CA ASP A 55 2.19 -7.31 -10.72
C ASP A 55 1.13 -7.84 -9.74
N PRO A 56 1.26 -9.08 -9.22
CA PRO A 56 0.50 -9.52 -8.06
C PRO A 56 0.74 -8.58 -6.87
N VAL A 57 -0.26 -7.76 -6.52
CA VAL A 57 -0.18 -6.76 -5.46
C VAL A 57 -0.69 -7.31 -4.13
N VAL A 58 0.08 -7.11 -3.07
CA VAL A 58 -0.37 -7.31 -1.68
C VAL A 58 -0.66 -5.94 -1.06
N VAL A 59 -1.90 -5.72 -0.66
CA VAL A 59 -2.33 -4.52 0.07
C VAL A 59 -2.38 -4.85 1.56
N ALA A 60 -1.60 -4.13 2.38
CA ALA A 60 -1.49 -4.38 3.81
C ALA A 60 -1.11 -3.12 4.59
N GLY A 61 -1.25 -3.18 5.92
CA GLY A 61 -0.86 -2.11 6.84
C GLY A 61 -2.02 -1.57 7.67
N SER A 62 -3.24 -1.51 7.11
CA SER A 62 -4.45 -1.15 7.86
C SER A 62 -5.73 -1.68 7.18
N LEU A 63 -6.80 -1.83 7.96
CA LEU A 63 -8.11 -2.20 7.42
C LEU A 63 -8.70 -1.08 6.55
N TYR A 64 -8.43 0.18 6.87
CA TYR A 64 -8.86 1.33 6.07
C TYR A 64 -8.24 1.32 4.68
N LEU A 65 -6.95 0.99 4.55
CA LEU A 65 -6.29 0.86 3.26
C LEU A 65 -6.86 -0.29 2.44
N VAL A 66 -7.05 -1.45 3.05
CA VAL A 66 -7.66 -2.61 2.38
C VAL A 66 -9.08 -2.30 1.93
N GLY A 67 -9.87 -1.62 2.78
CA GLY A 67 -11.23 -1.19 2.44
C GLY A 67 -11.26 -0.20 1.27
N ALA A 68 -10.39 0.82 1.29
CA ALA A 68 -10.27 1.79 0.21
C ALA A 68 -9.91 1.12 -1.12
N VAL A 69 -8.90 0.25 -1.13
CA VAL A 69 -8.50 -0.47 -2.36
C VAL A 69 -9.59 -1.46 -2.80
N ARG A 70 -10.27 -2.12 -1.88
CA ARG A 70 -11.40 -3.00 -2.23
C ARG A 70 -12.49 -2.21 -2.96
N GLY A 71 -12.85 -1.03 -2.50
CA GLY A 71 -13.85 -0.16 -3.16
C GLY A 71 -13.41 0.32 -4.55
N MET A 72 -12.10 0.36 -4.84
CA MET A 72 -11.58 0.69 -6.17
C MET A 72 -11.67 -0.50 -7.14
N ILE A 73 -11.58 -1.74 -6.64
CA ILE A 73 -11.49 -2.96 -7.46
C ILE A 73 -12.85 -3.63 -7.65
N VAL A 74 -13.67 -3.64 -6.59
CA VAL A 74 -14.97 -4.29 -6.58
C VAL A 74 -16.03 -3.23 -6.90
N PRO A 75 -16.80 -3.35 -7.98
CA PRO A 75 -17.94 -2.48 -8.23
C PRO A 75 -18.88 -2.53 -7.04
N ASP A 76 -19.47 -1.38 -6.66
CA ASP A 76 -20.53 -1.37 -5.66
C ASP A 76 -21.60 -2.37 -6.07
N ALA A 77 -21.84 -3.36 -5.21
CA ALA A 77 -23.03 -4.18 -5.35
C ALA A 77 -24.18 -3.22 -5.02
N GLU A 78 -24.91 -2.75 -6.04
CA GLU A 78 -26.19 -2.11 -5.81
C GLU A 78 -27.04 -3.10 -4.99
N GLU A 79 -27.30 -2.74 -3.73
CA GLU A 79 -28.34 -3.37 -2.93
C GLU A 79 -29.67 -3.03 -3.60
N GLY A 80 -30.16 -3.98 -4.43
CA GLY A 80 -31.51 -3.97 -4.99
C GLY A 80 -32.58 -4.35 -3.98
#